data_AF-A0A2D8I466-F1
#
_entry.id   AF-A0A2D8I466-F1
#
_cell.length_a   1.000
_cell.length_b   1.000
_cell.length_c   1.000
_cell.angle_alpha   90.00
_cell.angle_beta   90.00
_cell.angle_gamma   90.00
#
_symmetry.space_group_name_H-M   'P 1'
#
loop_
_entity.id
_entity.type
_entity.pdbx_description
1 polymer ?
#
loop_
_entity_poly.entity_id
_entity_poly.type
_entity_poly.pdbx_seq_one_letter_code
_entity_poly.pdbx_strand_id
1 'polypeptide(L)' 'MKKKDLISLKESAHILGYQQTAPVLSLIENNFLKAYKKAGCRRKWLKKNEVLELPELITNCK' A
#
# COMPACT_ATOMS: atom_id res chain seq x y z
N MET A 1 15.63 11.58 11.34
CA MET A 1 14.58 11.89 10.33
C MET A 1 14.26 10.62 9.55
N LYS A 2 13.20 9.88 9.88
CA LYS A 2 12.85 8.63 9.17
C LYS A 2 12.38 9.00 7.77
N LYS A 3 13.08 8.48 6.74
CA LYS A 3 12.82 8.73 5.33
C LYS A 3 11.33 8.48 5.04
N LYS A 4 10.70 9.45 4.40
CA LYS A 4 9.32 9.37 3.92
C LYS A 4 9.30 8.45 2.70
N ASP A 5 9.45 7.14 2.92
CA ASP A 5 9.38 6.15 1.86
C ASP A 5 7.91 5.94 1.48
N LEU A 6 7.38 6.94 0.75
CA LEU A 6 6.10 6.84 0.07
C LEU A 6 6.32 6.02 -1.19
N ILE A 7 5.65 4.88 -1.28
CA ILE A 7 5.68 3.98 -2.41
C ILE A 7 4.40 4.11 -3.24
N SER A 8 4.51 3.73 -4.51
CA SER A 8 3.38 3.76 -5.44
C SER A 8 2.43 2.56 -5.22
N LEU A 9 1.21 2.66 -5.77
CA LEU A 9 0.26 1.52 -5.79
C LEU A 9 0.84 0.27 -6.48
N LYS A 10 1.66 0.47 -7.52
CA LYS A 10 2.29 -0.65 -8.24
C LYS A 10 3.35 -1.33 -7.37
N GLU A 11 4.19 -0.53 -6.73
CA GLU A 11 5.26 -1.04 -5.87
C GLU A 11 4.71 -1.74 -4.63
N SER A 12 3.66 -1.19 -4.01
CA SER A 12 2.95 -1.85 -2.91
C SER A 12 2.28 -3.15 -3.34
N ALA A 13 1.68 -3.22 -4.53
CA ALA A 13 1.14 -4.47 -5.06
C ALA A 13 2.23 -5.55 -5.16
N HIS A 14 3.40 -5.21 -5.70
CA HIS A 14 4.52 -6.14 -5.77
C HIS A 14 5.02 -6.60 -4.39
N ILE A 15 5.10 -5.68 -3.40
CA ILE A 15 5.50 -6.02 -2.02
C ILE A 15 4.50 -6.98 -1.37
N LEU A 16 3.21 -6.76 -1.60
CA LEU A 16 2.13 -7.60 -1.07
C LEU A 16 1.92 -8.91 -1.86
N GLY A 17 2.69 -9.14 -2.93
CA GLY A 17 2.58 -10.33 -3.77
C GLY A 17 1.43 -10.29 -4.78
N TYR A 18 0.80 -9.14 -4.99
CA TYR A 18 -0.25 -8.97 -5.98
C TYR A 18 0.33 -8.64 -7.37
N GLN A 19 -0.22 -9.26 -8.41
CA GLN A 19 0.10 -8.93 -9.81
C GLN A 19 -0.63 -7.67 -10.30
N GLN A 20 -1.72 -7.29 -9.63
CA GLN A 20 -2.58 -6.16 -10.01
C GLN A 20 -2.72 -5.17 -8.84
N THR A 21 -3.05 -3.92 -9.15
CA THR A 21 -3.22 -2.86 -8.14
C THR A 21 -4.61 -2.77 -7.53
N ALA A 22 -5.60 -3.45 -8.15
CA ALA A 22 -6.96 -3.54 -7.64
C ALA A 22 -7.06 -4.03 -6.18
N PRO A 23 -6.41 -5.13 -5.75
CA PRO A 23 -6.45 -5.57 -4.36
C PRO A 23 -5.89 -4.52 -3.39
N VAL A 24 -4.85 -3.78 -3.79
CA VAL A 24 -4.30 -2.69 -2.97
C VAL A 24 -5.31 -1.53 -2.84
N LEU A 25 -6.06 -1.23 -3.89
CA LEU A 25 -7.15 -0.26 -3.83
C LEU A 25 -8.26 -0.71 -2.87
N SER A 26 -8.64 -1.99 -2.92
CA SER A 26 -9.60 -2.56 -1.98
C SER A 26 -9.09 -2.48 -0.54
N LEU A 27 -7.80 -2.71 -0.28
CA LEU A 27 -7.21 -2.54 1.05
C LEU A 27 -7.28 -1.08 1.54
N ILE A 28 -7.15 -0.11 0.64
CA ILE A 28 -7.35 1.31 0.97
C ILE A 28 -8.83 1.60 1.27
N GLU A 29 -9.75 1.08 0.47
CA GLU A 29 -11.20 1.28 0.65
C GLU A 29 -11.71 0.65 1.95
N ASN A 30 -11.17 -0.51 2.31
CA ASN A 30 -11.47 -1.20 3.57
C ASN A 30 -10.70 -0.62 4.78
N ASN A 31 -10.02 0.53 4.64
CA ASN A 31 -9.23 1.19 5.69
C ASN A 31 -8.05 0.38 6.27
N PHE A 32 -7.61 -0.70 5.60
CA PHE A 32 -6.40 -1.42 5.99
C PHE A 32 -5.12 -0.65 5.65
N LEU A 33 -5.14 0.16 4.58
CA LEU A 33 -4.02 0.98 4.13
C LEU A 33 -4.40 2.45 3.99
N LYS A 34 -3.54 3.36 4.44
CA LYS A 34 -3.78 4.81 4.31
C LYS A 34 -3.15 5.36 3.04
N ALA A 35 -4.00 5.86 2.15
CA ALA A 35 -3.55 6.58 0.96
C ALA A 35 -3.19 8.04 1.30
N TYR A 36 -1.94 8.39 1.10
CA TYR A 36 -1.42 9.75 1.15
C TYR A 36 -1.52 10.39 -0.22
N LYS A 37 -2.00 11.63 -0.27
CA LYS A 37 -1.96 12.46 -1.48
C LYS A 37 -0.83 13.46 -1.34
N LYS A 38 0.00 13.58 -2.37
CA LYS A 38 0.95 14.69 -2.49
C LYS A 38 0.20 15.90 -3.06
N ALA A 39 0.34 17.08 -2.45
CA ALA A 39 -0.29 18.30 -2.95
C ALA A 39 0.08 18.51 -4.44
N GLY A 40 -0.94 18.72 -5.28
CA GLY A 40 -0.78 18.90 -6.73
C GLY A 40 -0.77 17.61 -7.57
N CYS A 41 -0.85 16.42 -6.97
CA CYS A 41 -0.87 15.15 -7.72
C CYS A 41 -2.09 14.30 -7.39
N ARG A 42 -2.83 13.85 -8.42
CA ARG A 42 -3.97 12.93 -8.27
C ARG A 42 -3.55 11.50 -7.89
N ARG A 43 -2.25 11.20 -7.86
CA ARG A 43 -1.72 9.87 -7.54
C ARG A 43 -1.82 9.58 -6.03
N LYS A 44 -2.31 8.39 -5.71
CA LYS A 44 -2.33 7.84 -4.34
C LYS A 44 -0.95 7.25 -4.03
N TRP A 45 -0.43 7.59 -2.86
CA TRP A 45 0.84 7.10 -2.32
C TRP A 45 0.58 6.34 -1.03
N LEU A 46 1.39 5.33 -0.75
CA LEU A 46 1.28 4.51 0.44
C LEU A 46 2.58 4.59 1.23
N LYS A 47 2.51 4.49 2.57
CA LYS A 47 3.74 4.36 3.35
C LYS A 47 4.29 2.94 3.22
N LYS A 48 5.57 2.83 2.88
CA LYS A 48 6.25 1.55 2.77
C LYS A 48 6.12 0.71 4.05
N ASN A 49 6.28 1.33 5.21
CA ASN A 49 6.19 0.62 6.49
C ASN A 49 4.81 -0.02 6.70
N GLU A 50 3.72 0.73 6.49
CA GLU A 50 2.36 0.19 6.64
C GLU A 50 2.11 -0.98 5.69
N VAL A 51 2.67 -0.92 4.47
CA VAL A 51 2.56 -1.99 3.48
C VAL A 51 3.39 -3.22 3.86
N LEU A 52 4.53 -3.03 4.52
CA LEU A 52 5.38 -4.12 5.04
C LEU A 52 4.87 -4.73 6.34
N GLU A 53 4.01 -4.03 7.08
CA GLU A 53 3.34 -4.53 8.30
C GLU A 53 2.06 -5.31 7.96
N LEU A 54 1.46 -5.08 6.78
CA LEU A 54 0.28 -5.81 6.30
C LEU A 54 0.46 -7.31 5.91
N PRO A 55 1.64 -7.82 5.46
CA PRO A 55 1.74 -9.15 4.87
C PRO A 55 1.49 -10.28 5.88
N GLU A 56 1.59 -10.03 7.19
CA GLU A 56 1.23 -11.02 8.23
C GLU A 56 -0.28 -11.36 8.24
N LEU A 57 -1.14 -10.45 7.75
CA LEU A 57 -2.59 -10.65 7.71
C LEU A 57 -3.04 -11.45 6.47
N ILE A 58 -2.32 -11.37 5.35
CA ILE A 58 -2.74 -11.97 4.07
C ILE A 58 -2.24 -13.43 3.95
N THR A 59 -1.13 -13.78 4.60
CA THR A 59 -0.56 -15.14 4.54
C THR A 59 -1.31 -16.19 5.37
N ASN A 60 -2.35 -15.81 6.13
CA ASN A 60 -3.13 -16.72 6.97
C ASN A 60 -4.41 -17.28 6.31
N CYS A 61 -4.63 -17.06 5.02
CA CYS A 61 -5.60 -17.87 4.26
C CYS A 61 -4.91 -19.14 3.76
N LYS A 62 -4.70 -20.12 4.64
CA LYS A 62 -4.30 -21.47 4.28
C LYS A 62 -5.31 -22.48 4.81
#